data_AF-A0AAV3YD59-F1
#
_entry.id   AF-A0AAV3YD59-F1
#
_cell.length_a   1.000
_cell.length_b   1.000
_cell.length_c   1.000
_cell.angle_alpha   90.00
_cell.angle_beta   90.00
_cell.angle_gamma   90.00
#
_symmetry.space_group_name_H-M   'P 1'
#
loop_
_entity.id
_entity.type
_entity.pdbx_description
1 polymer ?
#
loop_
_entity_poly.entity_id
_entity_poly.type
_entity_poly.pdbx_seq_one_letter_code
_entity_poly.pdbx_strand_id
1 'polypeptide(L)'
;MLLKLHHCKKSPDDLEKFIKDKGLEASDNLTDPTKLELYQLLFAKRKAFVSKDNPDLGKCDIAEMSIRLILDARPKHQKPYRLSPDKKKVLEHQLEHLLEQGIIAPLSAHEDIPITSPVVLVEKRTKSETKNTSEKERSLRSYRV
;
A
#
# COMPACT_ATOMS: atom_id res chain seq x y z
N MET A 1 6.07 -30.73 16.36
CA MET A 1 4.79 -30.19 16.87
C MET A 1 3.92 -29.89 15.65
N LEU A 2 2.90 -30.70 15.40
CA LEU A 2 2.06 -30.65 14.19
C LEU A 2 1.16 -29.41 14.21
N LEU A 3 1.32 -28.50 13.24
CA LEU A 3 0.39 -27.40 13.00
C LEU A 3 -0.93 -28.00 12.47
N LYS A 4 -1.90 -28.21 13.37
CA LYS A 4 -3.29 -28.49 12.98
C LYS A 4 -3.81 -27.28 12.22
N LEU A 5 -3.97 -27.43 10.90
CA LEU A 5 -4.79 -26.55 10.08
C LEU A 5 -6.21 -26.58 10.66
N HIS A 6 -6.56 -25.58 11.46
CA HIS A 6 -7.92 -25.32 11.87
C HIS A 6 -8.78 -25.16 10.61
N HIS A 7 -9.53 -26.20 10.27
CA HIS A 7 -10.55 -26.17 9.25
C HIS A 7 -11.70 -25.30 9.78
N CYS A 8 -11.57 -23.99 9.59
CA CYS A 8 -12.69 -23.08 9.73
C CYS A 8 -13.64 -23.37 8.58
N LYS A 9 -14.69 -24.18 8.83
CA LYS A 9 -15.83 -24.36 7.93
C LYS A 9 -16.52 -23.00 7.77
N LYS A 10 -16.04 -22.20 6.83
CA LYS A 10 -16.70 -20.96 6.40
C LYS A 10 -17.76 -21.33 5.37
N SER A 11 -18.83 -20.56 5.30
CA SER A 11 -19.95 -20.82 4.40
C SER A 11 -19.44 -20.90 2.94
N PRO A 12 -19.90 -21.89 2.16
CA PRO A 12 -19.52 -22.03 0.75
C PRO A 12 -19.87 -20.76 -0.06
N ASP A 13 -20.96 -20.09 0.30
CA ASP A 13 -21.44 -18.84 -0.32
C ASP A 13 -20.41 -17.69 -0.24
N ASP A 14 -19.62 -17.63 0.85
CA ASP A 14 -18.58 -16.60 1.01
C ASP A 14 -17.37 -16.84 0.10
N LEU A 15 -17.05 -18.11 -0.19
CA LEU A 15 -15.96 -18.49 -1.06
C LEU A 15 -16.29 -18.18 -2.52
N GLU A 16 -17.50 -18.53 -2.96
CA GLU A 16 -17.97 -18.22 -4.32
C GLU A 16 -18.04 -16.71 -4.55
N LYS A 17 -18.55 -15.96 -3.57
CA LYS A 17 -18.53 -14.49 -3.61
C LYS A 17 -17.10 -13.94 -3.71
N PHE A 18 -16.15 -14.50 -2.95
CA PHE A 18 -14.76 -14.07 -2.99
C PHE A 18 -14.09 -14.34 -4.35
N ILE A 19 -14.30 -15.53 -4.92
CA ILE A 19 -13.76 -15.89 -6.24
C ILE A 19 -14.29 -14.93 -7.32
N LYS A 20 -15.60 -14.69 -7.31
CA LYS A 20 -16.27 -13.80 -8.27
C LYS A 20 -15.84 -12.34 -8.14
N ASP A 21 -15.77 -11.84 -6.91
CA ASP A 21 -15.37 -10.46 -6.62
C ASP A 21 -13.91 -10.18 -7.01
N LYS A 22 -13.02 -11.16 -6.77
CA LYS A 22 -11.60 -11.03 -7.07
C LYS A 22 -11.22 -11.42 -8.50
N GLY A 23 -12.15 -11.97 -9.28
CA GLY A 23 -11.91 -12.42 -10.65
C GLY A 23 -10.83 -13.50 -10.73
N LEU A 24 -10.82 -14.42 -9.76
CA LEU A 24 -9.80 -15.46 -9.68
C LEU A 24 -10.16 -16.61 -10.63
N GLU A 25 -9.38 -16.75 -11.70
CA GLU A 25 -9.50 -17.87 -12.66
C GLU A 25 -8.25 -18.74 -12.58
N ALA A 26 -8.41 -19.97 -12.09
CA ALA A 26 -7.36 -20.97 -12.10
C ALA A 26 -7.13 -21.50 -13.52
N SER A 27 -5.88 -21.75 -13.88
CA SER A 27 -5.53 -22.25 -15.21
C SER A 27 -6.12 -23.63 -15.51
N ASP A 28 -6.29 -23.93 -16.79
CA ASP A 28 -6.86 -25.20 -17.27
C ASP A 28 -5.97 -26.41 -16.97
N ASN A 29 -4.71 -26.18 -16.60
CA ASN A 29 -3.74 -27.24 -16.28
C ASN A 29 -3.96 -27.88 -14.90
N LEU A 30 -4.91 -27.39 -14.11
CA LEU A 30 -5.23 -27.88 -12.77
C LEU A 30 -6.48 -28.75 -12.78
N THR A 31 -6.44 -29.88 -12.07
CA THR A 31 -7.62 -30.72 -11.85
C THR A 31 -8.61 -30.02 -10.90
N ASP A 32 -9.91 -30.24 -11.08
CA ASP A 32 -10.98 -29.66 -10.24
C ASP A 32 -10.77 -29.76 -8.72
N PRO A 33 -10.31 -30.89 -8.13
CA PRO A 33 -10.04 -30.94 -6.69
C PRO A 33 -8.90 -30.02 -6.26
N THR A 34 -7.85 -29.88 -7.09
CA THR A 34 -6.71 -29.00 -6.81
C THR A 34 -7.09 -27.53 -6.95
N LYS A 35 -7.95 -27.19 -7.92
CA LYS A 35 -8.51 -25.84 -8.06
C LYS A 35 -9.29 -25.44 -6.81
N LEU A 36 -10.13 -26.35 -6.30
CA LEU A 36 -10.90 -26.12 -5.09
C LEU A 36 -9.99 -25.90 -3.86
N GLU A 37 -8.96 -26.73 -3.70
CA GLU A 37 -7.99 -26.59 -2.60
C GLU A 37 -7.25 -25.24 -2.67
N LEU A 38 -6.84 -24.82 -3.86
CA LEU A 38 -6.20 -23.52 -4.08
C LEU A 38 -7.12 -22.37 -3.68
N TYR A 39 -8.39 -22.38 -4.11
CA TYR A 39 -9.34 -21.33 -3.73
C TYR A 39 -9.59 -21.29 -2.22
N GLN A 40 -9.71 -22.46 -1.58
CA GLN A 40 -9.84 -22.54 -0.13
C GLN A 40 -8.61 -21.96 0.58
N LEU A 41 -7.41 -22.23 0.08
CA LEU A 41 -6.17 -21.68 0.63
C LEU A 41 -6.11 -20.16 0.49
N LEU A 42 -6.40 -19.64 -0.71
CA LEU A 42 -6.42 -18.20 -0.97
C LEU A 42 -7.44 -17.49 -0.08
N PHE A 43 -8.63 -18.05 0.08
CA PHE A 43 -9.65 -17.51 0.95
C PHE A 43 -9.27 -17.58 2.44
N ALA A 44 -8.63 -18.67 2.87
CA ALA A 44 -8.10 -18.82 4.21
C ALA A 44 -7.02 -17.76 4.50
N LYS A 45 -6.17 -17.45 3.52
CA LYS A 45 -5.06 -16.49 3.61
C LYS A 45 -5.37 -15.11 3.03
N ARG A 46 -6.64 -14.79 2.73
CA ARG A 46 -7.03 -13.53 2.06
C ARG A 46 -6.51 -12.25 2.72
N LYS A 47 -6.33 -12.25 4.05
CA LYS A 47 -5.77 -11.13 4.82
C LYS A 47 -4.28 -10.86 4.53
N ALA A 48 -3.56 -11.82 3.95
CA ALA A 48 -2.16 -11.67 3.58
C ALA A 48 -1.98 -10.84 2.30
N PHE A 49 -3.05 -10.59 1.55
CA PHE A 49 -3.03 -9.83 0.30
C PHE A 49 -3.72 -8.48 0.50
N VAL A 50 -3.12 -7.44 -0.06
CA VAL A 50 -3.77 -6.13 -0.19
C VAL A 50 -4.85 -6.25 -1.26
N SER A 51 -6.04 -5.73 -0.98
CA SER A 51 -7.20 -5.81 -1.86
C SER A 51 -8.05 -4.55 -1.71
N LYS A 52 -9.00 -4.32 -2.62
CA LYS A 52 -9.92 -3.17 -2.50
C LYS A 52 -10.70 -3.17 -1.18
N ASP A 53 -11.10 -4.34 -0.68
CA ASP A 53 -11.84 -4.49 0.59
C ASP A 53 -10.94 -4.61 1.82
N ASN A 54 -9.62 -4.71 1.59
CA ASN A 54 -8.60 -4.74 2.64
C ASN A 54 -7.42 -3.87 2.15
N PRO A 55 -7.60 -2.54 2.06
CA PRO A 55 -6.57 -1.62 1.61
C PRO A 55 -5.50 -1.38 2.68
N ASP A 56 -5.78 -1.82 3.90
CA ASP A 56 -4.92 -1.61 5.06
C ASP A 56 -3.55 -2.24 4.84
N LEU A 57 -2.52 -1.46 5.18
CA LEU A 57 -1.15 -1.93 5.16
C LEU A 57 -0.89 -2.84 6.36
N GLY A 58 -0.06 -3.85 6.14
CA GLY A 58 0.44 -4.68 7.24
C GLY A 58 1.35 -3.87 8.17
N LYS A 59 1.31 -4.19 9.46
CA LYS A 59 2.21 -3.64 10.48
C LYS A 59 3.13 -4.75 11.01
N CYS A 60 4.40 -4.43 11.24
CA CYS A 60 5.35 -5.33 11.88
C CYS A 60 5.70 -4.77 13.27
N ASP A 61 5.20 -5.42 14.32
CA ASP A 61 5.47 -5.05 15.72
C ASP A 61 6.65 -5.83 16.32
N ILE A 62 7.39 -6.60 15.50
CA ILE A 62 8.46 -7.49 15.97
C ILE A 62 9.70 -6.71 16.41
N ALA A 63 10.02 -5.61 15.73
CA ALA A 63 11.21 -4.82 16.03
C ALA A 63 10.99 -3.35 15.68
N GLU A 64 11.47 -2.47 16.57
CA GLU A 64 11.53 -1.03 16.34
C GLU A 64 12.94 -0.66 15.83
N MET A 65 13.00 0.07 14.72
CA MET A 65 14.27 0.42 14.07
C MET A 65 14.89 1.66 14.70
N SER A 66 16.03 1.50 15.38
CA SER A 66 16.82 2.64 15.89
C SER A 66 17.84 3.14 14.85
N ILE A 67 17.77 4.41 14.47
CA ILE A 67 18.78 5.04 13.58
C ILE A 67 19.89 5.63 14.46
N ARG A 68 21.10 5.05 14.39
CA ARG A 68 22.27 5.57 15.10
C ARG A 68 22.97 6.65 14.26
N LEU A 69 23.12 7.84 14.82
CA LEU A 69 23.86 8.93 14.18
C LEU A 69 25.36 8.72 14.36
N ILE A 70 26.15 9.22 13.40
CA ILE A 70 27.60 9.34 13.55
C ILE A 70 27.93 10.39 14.62
N LEU A 71 29.10 10.27 15.24
CA LEU A 71 29.59 11.27 16.18
C LEU A 71 29.69 12.64 15.46
N ASP A 72 29.27 13.71 16.14
CA ASP A 72 29.25 15.09 15.63
C ASP A 72 28.32 15.36 14.44
N ALA A 73 27.34 14.48 14.17
CA ALA A 73 26.30 14.74 13.17
C ALA A 73 25.53 16.03 13.51
N ARG A 74 25.55 17.00 12.58
CA ARG A 74 24.78 18.24 12.70
C ARG A 74 23.45 18.15 11.96
N PRO A 75 22.35 18.61 12.56
CA PRO A 75 21.06 18.67 11.88
C PRO A 75 21.13 19.57 10.65
N LYS A 76 20.40 19.19 9.58
CA LYS A 76 20.40 19.93 8.32
C LYS A 76 18.98 20.33 7.95
N HIS A 77 18.78 21.63 7.76
CA HIS A 77 17.54 22.17 7.25
C HIS A 77 17.71 22.57 5.79
N GLN A 78 16.84 22.02 4.95
CA GLN A 78 16.72 22.42 3.55
C GLN A 78 15.33 22.99 3.29
N LYS A 79 15.28 24.07 2.51
CA LYS A 79 14.02 24.70 2.11
C LYS A 79 13.28 23.80 1.11
N PRO A 80 11.95 23.67 1.21
CA PRO A 80 11.16 22.96 0.20
C PRO A 80 11.29 23.62 -1.18
N TYR A 81 11.22 22.80 -2.24
CA TYR A 81 11.16 23.31 -3.61
C TYR A 81 9.80 23.93 -3.92
N ARG A 82 9.78 24.93 -4.81
CA ARG A 82 8.55 25.52 -5.31
C ARG A 82 7.87 24.54 -6.28
N LEU A 83 6.58 24.32 -6.08
CA LEU A 83 5.76 23.47 -6.95
C LEU A 83 4.71 24.30 -7.67
N SER A 84 4.37 23.90 -8.91
CA SER A 84 3.22 24.44 -9.62
C SER A 84 1.92 24.00 -8.93
N PRO A 85 0.79 24.73 -9.12
CA PRO A 85 -0.49 24.40 -8.49
C PRO A 85 -0.94 22.95 -8.74
N ASP A 86 -0.74 22.42 -9.94
CA ASP A 86 -1.15 21.06 -10.29
C ASP A 86 -0.31 20.01 -9.55
N LYS A 87 1.01 20.21 -9.49
CA LYS A 87 1.93 19.35 -8.74
C LYS A 87 1.64 19.38 -7.23
N LYS A 88 1.26 20.55 -6.71
CA LYS A 88 0.88 20.71 -5.30
C LYS A 88 -0.37 19.87 -4.96
N LYS A 89 -1.39 19.87 -5.82
CA LYS A 89 -2.60 19.03 -5.63
C LYS A 89 -2.27 17.54 -5.61
N VAL A 90 -1.36 17.09 -6.46
CA VAL A 90 -0.92 15.69 -6.48
C VAL A 90 -0.19 15.33 -5.18
N LEU A 91 0.72 16.20 -4.73
CA LEU A 91 1.41 16.02 -3.47
C LEU A 91 0.43 15.97 -2.28
N GLU A 92 -0.52 16.91 -2.21
CA GLU A 92 -1.52 16.97 -1.14
C GLU A 92 -2.34 15.68 -1.05
N HIS A 93 -2.84 15.19 -2.18
CA HIS A 93 -3.58 13.92 -2.23
C HIS A 93 -2.72 12.72 -1.77
N GLN A 94 -1.43 12.69 -2.12
CA GLN A 94 -0.55 11.61 -1.68
C GLN A 94 -0.27 11.69 -0.17
N LEU A 95 -0.04 12.90 0.36
CA LEU A 95 0.15 13.10 1.80
C LEU A 95 -1.09 12.73 2.61
N GLU A 96 -2.29 13.10 2.14
CA GLU A 96 -3.55 12.73 2.79
C GLU A 96 -3.71 11.20 2.88
N HIS A 97 -3.43 10.48 1.79
CA HIS A 97 -3.47 9.02 1.80
C HIS A 97 -2.48 8.40 2.80
N LEU A 98 -1.26 8.95 2.89
CA LEU A 98 -0.25 8.47 3.84
C LEU A 98 -0.64 8.78 5.30
N LEU A 99 -1.30 9.91 5.54
CA LEU A 99 -1.84 10.30 6.85
C LEU A 99 -2.98 9.38 7.28
N GLU A 100 -3.94 9.11 6.39
CA GLU A 100 -5.05 8.17 6.64
C GLU A 100 -4.54 6.77 6.98
N GLN A 101 -3.45 6.34 6.33
CA GLN A 101 -2.80 5.06 6.61
C GLN A 101 -1.93 5.05 7.88
N GLY A 102 -1.72 6.20 8.52
CA GLY A 102 -0.87 6.33 9.71
C GLY A 102 0.63 6.12 9.44
N ILE A 103 1.08 6.27 8.19
CA ILE A 103 2.49 6.14 7.82
C ILE A 103 3.28 7.39 8.19
N ILE A 104 2.65 8.55 8.03
CA ILE A 104 3.20 9.85 8.42
C ILE A 104 2.26 10.50 9.45
N ALA A 105 2.79 11.44 10.23
CA ALA A 105 2.04 12.19 11.22
C ALA A 105 2.37 13.68 11.12
N PRO A 106 1.42 14.58 11.43
CA PRO A 106 1.73 15.99 11.59
C PRO A 106 2.62 16.17 12.84
N LEU A 107 3.60 17.05 12.72
CA LEU A 107 4.41 17.45 13.87
C LEU A 107 3.60 18.38 14.78
N SER A 108 3.79 18.27 16.09
CA SER A 108 3.10 19.14 17.04
C SER A 108 3.71 20.55 17.04
N ALA A 109 2.92 21.58 17.36
CA ALA A 109 3.36 22.98 17.34
C ALA A 109 4.49 23.30 18.34
N HIS A 110 4.79 22.37 19.26
CA HIS A 110 5.81 22.51 20.29
C HIS A 110 7.08 21.70 19.99
N GLU A 111 7.12 20.97 18.87
CA GLU A 111 8.28 20.19 18.46
C GLU A 111 9.17 21.01 17.52
N ASP A 112 10.41 21.24 17.94
CA ASP A 112 11.46 21.72 17.05
C ASP A 112 11.68 20.69 15.94
N ILE A 113 11.70 21.13 14.68
CA ILE A 113 11.93 20.24 13.53
C ILE A 113 13.43 20.23 13.25
N PRO A 114 14.23 19.26 13.76
CA PRO A 114 15.68 19.35 13.68
C PRO A 114 16.22 19.13 12.25
N ILE A 115 15.47 18.43 11.40
CA ILE A 115 15.93 18.03 10.07
C ILE A 115 14.80 18.22 9.06
N THR A 116 15.11 18.86 7.93
CA THR A 116 14.16 18.99 6.82
C THR A 116 14.85 18.67 5.50
N SER A 117 14.17 17.89 4.65
CA SER A 117 14.61 17.59 3.28
C SER A 117 13.50 17.98 2.29
N PRO A 118 13.83 18.52 1.11
CA PRO A 118 12.82 18.93 0.13
C PRO A 118 12.16 17.69 -0.49
N VAL A 119 10.84 17.76 -0.70
CA VAL A 119 10.11 16.75 -1.47
C VAL A 119 10.33 16.98 -2.97
N VAL A 120 10.56 15.88 -3.70
CA VAL A 120 10.78 15.89 -5.14
C VAL A 120 9.75 15.01 -5.83
N LEU A 121 8.92 15.61 -6.68
CA LEU A 121 7.94 14.88 -7.49
C LEU A 121 8.61 14.34 -8.75
N VAL A 122 8.58 13.02 -8.93
CA VAL A 122 9.17 12.34 -10.09
C VAL A 122 8.08 11.67 -10.92
N GLU A 123 8.15 11.86 -12.24
CA GLU A 123 7.25 11.19 -13.18
C GLU A 123 7.57 9.69 -13.28
N LYS A 124 6.54 8.87 -13.12
CA LYS A 124 6.59 7.43 -13.31
C LYS A 124 6.37 7.12 -14.78
N ARG A 125 7.29 6.36 -15.38
CA ARG A 125 7.09 5.82 -16.73
C ARG A 125 5.91 4.85 -16.73
N THR A 126 4.83 5.18 -17.43
CA THR A 126 3.72 4.26 -17.67
C THR A 126 3.92 3.59 -19.03
N LYS A 127 4.03 2.25 -19.06
CA LYS A 127 4.00 1.49 -20.31
C LYS A 127 2.52 1.40 -20.71
N SER A 128 2.11 2.19 -21.71
CA SER A 128 0.79 2.18 -22.37
C SER A 128 -0.43 2.07 -21.45
N GLU A 129 -1.01 3.20 -21.05
CA GLU A 129 -2.24 3.22 -20.27
C GLU A 129 -3.47 2.84 -21.10
N THR A 130 -4.26 1.88 -20.61
CA THR A 130 -5.63 1.58 -21.05
C THR A 130 -6.53 2.81 -20.85
N LYS A 131 -7.28 3.18 -21.89
CA LYS A 131 -7.96 4.48 -22.09
C LYS A 131 -9.09 4.87 -21.12
N ASN A 132 -9.34 4.12 -20.04
CA ASN A 132 -10.59 4.24 -19.27
C ASN A 132 -10.47 4.98 -17.92
N THR A 133 -9.30 5.55 -17.61
CA THR A 133 -9.07 6.29 -16.34
C THR A 133 -9.22 7.79 -16.55
N SER A 134 -9.89 8.51 -15.63
CA SER A 134 -10.13 9.96 -15.72
C SER A 134 -8.81 10.76 -15.69
N GLU A 135 -8.78 11.96 -16.29
CA GLU A 135 -7.56 12.80 -16.36
C GLU A 135 -6.95 13.11 -14.98
N LYS A 136 -7.82 13.28 -13.97
CA LYS A 136 -7.42 13.50 -12.57
C LYS A 136 -6.70 12.28 -11.99
N GLU A 137 -7.24 11.09 -12.18
CA GLU A 137 -6.65 9.84 -11.71
C GLU A 137 -5.35 9.46 -12.43
N ARG A 138 -5.22 9.81 -13.71
CA ARG A 138 -3.95 9.67 -14.45
C ARG A 138 -2.88 10.57 -13.86
N SER A 139 -3.18 11.87 -13.67
CA SER A 139 -2.25 12.83 -13.07
C SER A 139 -1.76 12.40 -11.68
N LEU A 140 -2.65 11.86 -10.84
CA LEU A 140 -2.32 11.34 -9.51
C LEU A 140 -1.41 10.09 -9.55
N ARG A 141 -1.52 9.26 -10.58
CA ARG A 141 -0.72 8.04 -10.77
C ARG A 141 0.62 8.29 -11.48
N SER A 142 0.72 9.40 -12.19
CA SER A 142 1.91 9.77 -12.94
C SER A 142 3.07 10.23 -12.07
N TYR A 143 2.84 10.65 -10.83
CA TYR A 143 3.91 11.10 -9.94
C TYR A 143 4.06 10.19 -8.72
N ARG A 144 5.30 10.07 -8.24
CA ARG A 144 5.62 9.51 -6.92
C ARG A 144 6.37 10.56 -6.10
N VAL A 145 6.02 10.62 -4.82
CA VAL A 145 6.72 11.37 -3.76
C VAL A 145 7.75 10.47 -3.10
#